data_AF-A0A4R7UD72-F1
#
_entry.id   AF-A0A4R7UD72-F1
#
_cell.length_a   1.000
_cell.length_b   1.000
_cell.length_c   1.000
_cell.angle_alpha   90.00
_cell.angle_beta   90.00
_cell.angle_gamma   90.00
#
_symmetry.space_group_name_H-M   'P 1'
#
loop_
_entity.id
_entity.type
_entity.pdbx_description
1 polymer ?
#
loop_
_entity_poly.entity_id
_entity_poly.type
_entity_poly.pdbx_seq_one_letter_code
_entity_poly.pdbx_strand_id
1 'polypeptide(L)'
;MNKFNKSIFIQFKNKRFYLITLSYLLIFLLILLISFFSLKEINKIENSFSVAAFVTLAIIVLSLIFRFGFMEKTFIQFKNTKEISNEYNKQKKMIKMTYEEKKVYLERLKQKKKPKTKKPHFPFFFNLFLYLIISIIILILILV
;
A
#
# COMPACT_ATOMS: atom_id res chain seq x y z
N MET A 1 19.25 -17.66 17.91
CA MET A 1 18.43 -16.54 17.39
C MET A 1 17.28 -17.10 16.57
N ASN A 2 16.05 -17.08 17.11
CA ASN A 2 14.88 -17.74 16.50
C ASN A 2 14.63 -17.29 15.05
N LYS A 3 14.18 -18.22 14.18
CA LYS A 3 13.84 -17.96 12.75
C LYS A 3 12.94 -16.73 12.58
N PHE A 4 12.07 -16.46 13.55
CA PHE A 4 11.17 -15.31 13.60
C PHE A 4 11.92 -13.96 13.71
N ASN A 5 12.91 -13.86 14.59
CA ASN A 5 13.69 -12.63 14.78
C ASN A 5 14.53 -12.31 13.53
N LYS A 6 15.03 -13.34 12.84
CA LYS A 6 15.79 -13.19 11.60
C LYS A 6 14.91 -12.69 10.44
N SER A 7 13.65 -13.14 10.36
CA SER A 7 12.72 -12.68 9.32
C SER A 7 12.27 -11.23 9.55
N ILE A 8 12.05 -10.82 10.80
CA ILE A 8 11.73 -9.43 11.16
C ILE A 8 12.89 -8.50 10.80
N PHE A 9 14.12 -8.87 11.16
CA PHE A 9 15.31 -8.04 10.89
C PHE A 9 15.57 -7.82 9.40
N ILE A 10 15.35 -8.86 8.58
CA ILE A 10 15.44 -8.75 7.10
C ILE A 10 14.39 -7.78 6.56
N GLN A 11 13.22 -7.68 7.21
CA GLN A 11 12.14 -6.81 6.77
C GLN A 11 12.33 -5.35 7.18
N PHE A 12 12.97 -5.07 8.32
CA PHE A 12 13.42 -3.72 8.67
C PHE A 12 14.45 -3.17 7.68
N LYS A 13 15.28 -4.03 7.04
CA LYS A 13 16.20 -3.61 5.95
C LYS A 13 15.50 -3.29 4.62
N ASN A 14 14.19 -3.47 4.50
CA ASN A 14 13.49 -3.24 3.25
C ASN A 14 13.28 -1.75 3.00
N LYS A 15 13.84 -1.20 1.91
CA LYS A 15 13.67 0.22 1.52
C LYS A 15 12.20 0.68 1.47
N ARG A 16 11.28 -0.24 1.14
CA ARG A 16 9.83 0.05 1.09
C ARG A 16 9.24 0.37 2.46
N PHE A 17 9.78 -0.25 3.52
CA PHE A 17 9.37 0.01 4.90
C PHE A 17 9.61 1.49 5.22
N TYR A 18 10.85 1.95 5.05
CA TYR A 18 11.23 3.34 5.29
C TYR A 18 10.48 4.35 4.42
N LEU A 19 10.22 4.04 3.14
CA LEU A 19 9.42 4.91 2.27
C LEU A 19 7.99 5.11 2.79
N ILE A 20 7.36 4.04 3.27
CA ILE A 20 6.01 4.11 3.82
C ILE A 20 6.02 4.91 5.14
N THR A 21 6.95 4.60 6.05
CA THR A 21 7.14 5.32 7.32
C THR A 21 7.36 6.81 7.08
N LEU A 22 8.27 7.17 6.16
CA LEU A 22 8.56 8.55 5.80
C LEU A 22 7.34 9.27 5.23
N SER A 23 6.52 8.58 4.43
CA SER A 23 5.29 9.18 3.88
C SER A 23 4.28 9.56 4.96
N TYR A 24 4.07 8.69 5.97
CA TYR A 24 3.18 9.00 7.09
C TYR A 24 3.74 10.12 7.98
N LEU A 25 5.05 10.10 8.23
CA LEU A 25 5.71 11.15 9.01
C LEU A 25 5.59 12.52 8.33
N LEU A 26 5.80 12.59 7.01
CA LEU A 26 5.62 13.83 6.25
C LEU A 26 4.18 14.33 6.31
N ILE A 27 3.19 13.44 6.12
CA ILE A 27 1.77 13.81 6.21
C ILE A 27 1.44 14.35 7.60
N PHE A 28 1.91 13.69 8.67
CA PHE A 28 1.72 14.13 10.04
C PHE A 28 2.28 15.54 10.27
N LEU A 29 3.53 15.78 9.88
CA LEU A 29 4.19 17.08 10.01
C LEU A 29 3.48 18.18 9.21
N LEU A 30 2.99 17.85 8.02
CA LEU A 30 2.28 18.80 7.16
C LEU A 30 0.96 19.23 7.80
N ILE A 31 0.18 18.29 8.32
CA ILE A 31 -1.08 18.59 9.03
C ILE A 31 -0.80 19.38 10.31
N LEU A 32 0.24 19.01 11.06
CA LEU A 32 0.64 19.72 12.27
C LEU A 32 0.98 21.18 11.96
N LEU A 33 1.79 21.44 10.93
CA LEU A 33 2.12 22.79 10.49
C LEU A 33 0.88 23.58 10.08
N ILE A 34 0.01 23.00 9.24
CA ILE A 34 -1.24 23.66 8.81
C ILE A 34 -2.11 24.02 10.00
N SER A 35 -2.31 23.07 10.92
CA SER A 35 -3.13 23.28 12.12
C SER A 35 -2.52 24.33 13.03
N PHE A 36 -1.20 24.31 13.20
CA PHE A 36 -0.46 25.31 13.95
C PHE A 36 -0.57 26.69 13.31
N PHE A 37 -0.52 26.87 12.00
CA PHE A 37 -0.72 28.23 11.45
C PHE A 37 -2.17 28.71 11.51
N SER A 38 -3.14 27.79 11.53
CA SER A 38 -4.57 28.12 11.51
C SER A 38 -5.15 28.50 12.88
N LEU A 39 -4.70 27.87 13.97
CA LEU A 39 -5.24 28.09 15.30
C LEU A 39 -4.71 29.38 15.95
N LYS A 40 -5.60 30.17 16.57
CA LYS A 40 -5.27 31.42 17.30
C LYS A 40 -5.38 31.29 18.83
N GLU A 41 -5.63 30.08 19.34
CA GLU A 41 -5.96 29.84 20.74
C GLU A 41 -4.74 29.74 21.66
N ILE A 42 -4.96 29.78 22.98
CA ILE A 42 -3.93 29.69 24.02
C ILE A 42 -3.28 28.29 24.02
N ASN A 43 -4.04 27.22 23.77
CA ASN A 43 -3.55 25.83 23.71
C ASN A 43 -3.24 25.38 22.28
N LYS A 44 -2.70 26.30 21.48
CA LYS A 44 -2.42 26.13 20.05
C LYS A 44 -1.61 24.87 19.73
N ILE A 45 -0.60 24.55 20.54
CA ILE A 45 0.29 23.40 20.31
C ILE A 45 -0.46 22.09 20.54
N GLU A 46 -1.12 21.93 21.69
CA GLU A 46 -1.87 20.73 22.06
C GLU A 46 -3.00 20.45 21.06
N ASN A 47 -3.77 21.48 20.71
CA ASN A 47 -4.85 21.37 19.73
C ASN A 47 -4.31 20.98 18.34
N SER A 48 -3.16 21.54 17.93
CA SER A 48 -2.53 21.19 16.65
C SER A 48 -2.02 19.74 16.62
N PHE A 49 -1.43 19.28 17.72
CA PHE A 49 -0.99 17.89 17.86
C PHE A 49 -2.17 16.92 17.85
N SER A 50 -3.26 17.25 18.55
CA SER A 50 -4.48 16.44 18.59
C SER A 50 -5.12 16.32 17.19
N VAL A 51 -5.27 17.43 16.47
CA VAL A 51 -5.77 17.44 15.09
C VAL A 51 -4.88 16.61 14.17
N ALA A 52 -3.55 16.78 14.25
CA ALA A 52 -2.62 16.00 13.43
C ALA A 52 -2.70 14.49 13.74
N ALA A 53 -2.77 14.11 15.02
CA ALA A 53 -2.90 12.73 15.45
C ALA A 53 -4.24 12.10 15.00
N PHE A 54 -5.34 12.84 15.10
CA PHE A 54 -6.66 12.37 14.69
C PHE A 54 -6.76 12.17 13.18
N VAL A 55 -6.31 13.14 12.39
CA VAL A 55 -6.35 13.04 10.92
C VAL A 55 -5.43 11.93 10.43
N THR A 56 -4.24 11.77 11.01
CA THR A 56 -3.36 10.64 10.64
C THR A 56 -3.94 9.29 11.03
N LEU A 57 -4.60 9.17 12.18
CA LEU A 57 -5.33 7.97 12.56
C LEU A 57 -6.45 7.65 11.56
N ALA A 58 -7.24 8.65 11.15
CA ALA A 58 -8.28 8.46 10.14
C ALA A 58 -7.70 7.96 8.80
N ILE A 59 -6.57 8.51 8.34
CA ILE A 59 -5.88 8.08 7.12
C ILE A 59 -5.38 6.63 7.24
N ILE A 60 -4.85 6.25 8.41
CA ILE A 60 -4.39 4.87 8.70
C ILE A 60 -5.56 3.89 8.64
N VAL A 61 -6.69 4.22 9.28
CA VAL A 61 -7.91 3.38 9.27
C VAL A 61 -8.48 3.26 7.86
N LEU A 62 -8.59 4.38 7.13
CA LEU A 62 -9.00 4.36 5.72
C LEU A 62 -8.06 3.46 4.90
N SER A 63 -6.75 3.60 5.07
CA SER A 63 -5.75 2.77 4.37
C SER A 63 -5.94 1.28 4.65
N LEU A 64 -6.30 0.90 5.88
CA LEU A 64 -6.64 -0.48 6.25
C LEU A 64 -7.90 -0.95 5.54
N ILE A 65 -8.99 -0.18 5.60
CA ILE A 65 -10.28 -0.52 4.96
C ILE A 65 -10.11 -0.68 3.45
N PHE A 66 -9.40 0.26 2.81
CA PHE A 66 -9.09 0.18 1.38
C PHE A 66 -8.30 -1.09 1.06
N ARG A 67 -7.29 -1.43 1.86
CA ARG A 67 -6.47 -2.64 1.64
C ARG A 67 -7.24 -3.95 1.86
N PHE A 68 -8.12 -4.02 2.86
CA PHE A 68 -8.77 -5.27 3.30
C PHE A 68 -9.98 -5.69 2.48
N GLY A 69 -10.68 -4.79 1.80
CA GLY A 69 -11.92 -5.19 1.10
C GLY A 69 -12.17 -4.48 -0.23
N PHE A 70 -11.83 -3.21 -0.33
CA PHE A 70 -12.16 -2.43 -1.51
C PHE A 70 -11.16 -2.65 -2.64
N MET A 71 -9.88 -2.43 -2.37
CA MET A 71 -8.83 -2.40 -3.38
C MET A 71 -8.52 -3.78 -3.94
N GLU A 72 -8.65 -4.86 -3.16
CA GLU A 72 -8.49 -6.24 -3.65
C GLU A 72 -9.57 -6.59 -4.68
N LYS A 73 -10.83 -6.27 -4.41
CA LYS A 73 -11.94 -6.48 -5.35
C LYS A 73 -11.78 -5.63 -6.61
N THR A 74 -11.43 -4.35 -6.47
CA THR A 74 -11.18 -3.46 -7.62
C THR A 74 -10.00 -3.92 -8.46
N PHE A 75 -8.89 -4.36 -7.84
CA PHE A 75 -7.74 -4.89 -8.56
C PHE A 75 -8.06 -6.19 -9.30
N ILE A 76 -8.86 -7.08 -8.70
CA ILE A 76 -9.30 -8.30 -9.37
C ILE A 76 -10.13 -7.96 -10.60
N GLN A 77 -11.08 -7.03 -10.49
CA GLN A 77 -11.88 -6.57 -11.63
C GLN A 77 -11.00 -5.96 -12.73
N PHE A 78 -10.11 -5.03 -12.38
CA PHE A 78 -9.17 -4.43 -13.34
C PHE A 78 -8.27 -5.45 -14.02
N LYS A 79 -7.78 -6.43 -13.27
CA LYS A 79 -6.94 -7.50 -13.80
C LYS A 79 -7.74 -8.36 -14.78
N ASN A 80 -8.97 -8.72 -14.44
CA ASN A 80 -9.85 -9.51 -15.30
C ASN A 80 -10.16 -8.74 -16.60
N THR A 81 -10.50 -7.45 -16.52
CA THR A 81 -10.73 -6.62 -17.71
C THR A 81 -9.48 -6.53 -18.60
N LYS A 82 -8.29 -6.40 -18.00
CA LYS A 82 -7.02 -6.37 -18.73
C LYS A 82 -6.68 -7.72 -19.37
N GLU A 83 -7.00 -8.84 -18.70
CA GLU A 83 -6.82 -10.18 -19.26
C GLU A 83 -7.74 -10.40 -20.47
N ILE A 84 -9.02 -10.04 -20.35
CA ILE A 84 -10.01 -10.09 -21.44
C ILE A 84 -9.55 -9.25 -22.65
N SER A 85 -9.13 -8.00 -22.42
CA SER A 85 -8.64 -7.13 -23.49
C SER A 85 -7.40 -7.70 -24.18
N ASN A 86 -6.47 -8.29 -23.42
CA ASN A 86 -5.29 -8.94 -23.98
C ASN A 86 -5.63 -10.21 -24.78
N GLU A 87 -6.59 -11.00 -24.33
CA GLU A 87 -7.07 -12.16 -25.08
C GLU A 87 -7.73 -11.76 -26.39
N TYR A 88 -8.59 -10.74 -26.37
CA TYR A 88 -9.21 -10.20 -27.58
C TYR A 88 -8.17 -9.71 -28.60
N ASN A 89 -7.16 -8.96 -28.13
CA ASN A 89 -6.06 -8.50 -28.99
C ASN A 89 -5.22 -9.65 -29.55
N LYS A 90 -5.01 -10.73 -28.77
CA LYS A 90 -4.32 -11.94 -29.25
C LYS A 90 -5.16 -12.67 -30.29
N GLN A 91 -6.47 -12.81 -30.08
CA GLN A 91 -7.37 -13.43 -31.05
C GLN A 91 -7.37 -12.67 -32.37
N LYS A 92 -7.47 -11.33 -32.35
CA LYS A 92 -7.33 -10.50 -33.56
C LYS A 92 -6.01 -10.70 -34.30
N LYS A 93 -4.89 -10.88 -33.58
CA LYS A 93 -3.59 -11.18 -34.20
C LYS A 93 -3.55 -12.58 -34.80
N MET A 94 -4.09 -13.58 -34.10
CA MET A 94 -4.10 -14.98 -34.56
C MET A 94 -5.00 -15.23 -35.78
N ILE A 95 -6.04 -14.42 -35.99
CA ILE A 95 -6.90 -14.50 -37.18
C ILE A 95 -6.12 -14.16 -38.46
N LYS A 96 -5.07 -13.33 -38.36
CA LYS A 96 -4.24 -12.90 -39.49
C LYS A 96 -3.02 -13.79 -39.75
N MET A 97 -2.83 -14.86 -38.96
CA MET A 97 -1.66 -15.73 -39.03
C MET A 97 -1.99 -17.02 -39.78
N THR A 98 -1.00 -17.57 -40.48
CA THR A 98 -1.08 -18.93 -41.03
C THR A 98 -1.00 -19.98 -39.92
N TYR A 99 -1.36 -21.23 -40.25
CA TYR A 99 -1.40 -22.32 -39.28
C TYR A 99 -0.03 -22.59 -38.60
N GLU A 100 1.05 -22.57 -39.39
CA GLU A 100 2.44 -22.72 -38.95
C GLU A 100 2.85 -21.59 -37.98
N GLU A 101 2.57 -20.33 -38.33
CA GLU A 101 2.91 -19.16 -37.51
C GLU A 101 2.18 -19.15 -36.17
N LYS A 102 0.92 -19.59 -36.18
CA LYS A 102 0.09 -19.68 -34.98
C LYS A 102 0.67 -20.69 -33.97
N LYS A 103 1.20 -21.82 -34.46
CA LYS A 103 1.84 -22.85 -33.64
C LYS A 103 3.09 -22.30 -32.93
N VAL A 104 3.98 -21.64 -33.69
CA VAL A 104 5.20 -21.02 -33.15
C VAL A 104 4.89 -19.88 -32.16
N TYR A 105 3.86 -19.08 -32.44
CA TYR A 105 3.44 -17.98 -31.57
C TYR A 105 2.97 -18.47 -30.18
N LEU A 106 2.19 -19.55 -30.14
CA LEU A 106 1.68 -20.14 -28.90
C LEU A 106 2.81 -20.76 -28.06
N GLU A 107 3.80 -21.40 -28.69
CA GLU A 107 4.97 -21.96 -28.00
C GLU A 107 5.81 -20.87 -27.33
N ARG A 108 6.07 -19.75 -28.02
CA ARG A 108 6.79 -18.60 -27.44
C ARG A 108 6.05 -17.97 -26.25
N LEU A 109 4.73 -17.98 -26.26
CA LEU A 109 3.92 -17.47 -25.15
C LEU A 109 4.01 -18.35 -23.90
N LYS A 110 4.09 -19.68 -24.06
CA LYS A 110 4.26 -20.62 -22.96
C LYS A 110 5.62 -20.47 -22.28
N GLN A 111 6.68 -20.28 -23.06
CA GLN A 111 8.06 -20.14 -22.53
C GLN A 111 8.29 -18.85 -21.72
N LYS A 112 7.48 -17.79 -21.91
CA LYS A 112 7.64 -16.50 -21.21
C LYS A 112 6.95 -16.41 -19.84
N LYS A 113 6.09 -17.37 -19.46
CA LYS A 113 5.37 -17.33 -18.19
C LYS A 113 6.26 -17.84 -17.04
N LYS A 114 7.21 -17.01 -16.57
CA LYS A 114 7.87 -17.27 -15.27
C LYS A 114 6.87 -17.12 -14.12
N PRO A 115 6.88 -18.00 -13.11
CA PRO A 115 5.99 -17.89 -11.97
C PRO A 115 6.30 -16.60 -11.20
N LYS A 116 5.29 -15.73 -11.04
CA LYS A 116 5.42 -14.54 -10.22
C LYS A 116 5.41 -14.97 -8.76
N THR A 117 6.57 -14.90 -8.10
CA THR A 117 6.68 -15.05 -6.64
C THR A 117 5.83 -13.97 -5.97
N LYS A 118 4.80 -14.37 -5.22
CA LYS A 118 4.00 -13.46 -4.38
C LYS A 118 4.92 -12.85 -3.33
N LYS A 119 5.17 -11.53 -3.40
CA LYS A 119 5.97 -10.82 -2.39
C LYS A 119 5.14 -10.66 -1.12
N PRO A 120 5.70 -10.88 0.09
CA PRO A 120 4.99 -10.67 1.33
C PRO A 120 4.66 -9.18 1.54
N HIS A 121 3.42 -8.91 1.97
CA HIS A 121 2.91 -7.55 2.24
C HIS A 121 3.16 -7.06 3.67
N PHE A 122 3.84 -7.85 4.48
CA PHE A 122 4.09 -7.62 5.90
C PHE A 122 4.65 -6.22 6.26
N PRO A 123 5.59 -5.60 5.51
CA PRO A 123 6.11 -4.28 5.86
C PRO A 123 5.05 -3.17 5.89
N PHE A 124 3.98 -3.33 5.11
CA PHE A 124 2.88 -2.36 5.06
C PHE A 124 1.99 -2.48 6.30
N PHE A 125 1.59 -3.71 6.65
CA PHE A 125 0.74 -3.96 7.82
C PHE A 125 1.46 -3.65 9.13
N PHE A 126 2.75 -4.00 9.24
CA PHE A 126 3.53 -3.70 10.43
C PHE A 126 3.66 -2.19 10.68
N ASN A 127 3.92 -1.40 9.63
CA ASN A 127 3.94 0.06 9.73
C ASN A 127 2.59 0.64 10.14
N LEU A 128 1.50 0.20 9.50
CA LEU A 128 0.15 0.64 9.84
C LEU A 128 -0.18 0.39 11.31
N PHE A 129 0.16 -0.80 11.81
CA PHE A 129 -0.12 -1.17 13.20
C PHE A 129 0.71 -0.34 14.18
N LEU A 130 1.98 -0.10 13.86
CA LEU A 130 2.89 0.69 14.70
C LEU A 130 2.43 2.15 14.81
N TYR A 131 2.06 2.78 13.69
CA TYR A 131 1.53 4.14 13.71
C TYR A 131 0.16 4.24 14.37
N LEU A 132 -0.70 3.23 14.23
CA LEU A 132 -1.99 3.18 14.92
C LEU A 132 -1.81 3.22 16.44
N ILE A 133 -0.87 2.41 16.97
CA ILE A 133 -0.54 2.40 18.40
C ILE A 133 0.00 3.77 18.84
N ILE A 134 0.92 4.36 18.08
CA ILE A 134 1.52 5.66 18.41
C ILE A 134 0.44 6.76 18.44
N SER A 135 -0.43 6.83 17.43
CA SER A 135 -1.49 7.83 17.38
C SER A 135 -2.48 7.69 18.54
N ILE A 136 -2.83 6.45 18.94
CA ILE A 136 -3.69 6.20 20.11
C ILE A 136 -3.01 6.69 21.40
N ILE A 137 -1.73 6.37 21.59
CA ILE A 137 -0.97 6.80 22.78
C ILE A 137 -0.92 8.33 22.87
N ILE A 138 -0.64 9.01 21.75
CA ILE A 138 -0.60 10.47 21.69
C ILE A 138 -1.97 11.06 22.03
N LEU A 139 -3.06 10.51 21.48
CA LEU A 139 -4.41 10.98 21.78
C LEU A 139 -4.74 10.79 23.27
N ILE A 140 -4.42 9.65 23.86
CA ILE A 140 -4.64 9.40 25.30
C ILE A 140 -3.85 10.41 26.15
N LEU A 141 -2.58 10.65 25.84
CA LEU A 141 -1.73 11.59 26.60
C LEU A 141 -2.17 13.05 26.51
N ILE A 142 -2.91 13.44 25.47
CA ILE A 142 -3.44 14.80 25.31
C ILE A 142 -4.82 14.95 25.97
N LEU A 143 -5.58 13.85 26.09
CA LEU A 143 -6.93 13.82 26.65
C LEU A 143 -6.94 13.63 28.18
N VAL A 144 -5.86 13.07 28.73
CA VAL A 144 -5.58 12.91 30.17
C VAL A 144 -4.80 14.12 30.67
#